data_AF-A0A0G0P3V2-F1
#
_entry.id   AF-A0A0G0P3V2-F1
#
_cell.length_a   1.000
_cell.length_b   1.000
_cell.length_c   1.000
_cell.angle_alpha   90.00
_cell.angle_beta   90.00
_cell.angle_gamma   90.00
#
_symmetry.space_group_name_H-M   'P 1'
#
loop_
_entity.id
_entity.type
_entity.pdbx_description
1 polymer ?
#
loop_
_entity_poly.entity_id
_entity_poly.type
_entity_poly.pdbx_seq_one_letter_code
_entity_poly.pdbx_strand_id
1 'polypeptide(L)'
;MNGDTALIFVRSRHAEGDEGTDTAREARQQKVMEAVKKKITNPLVFLSPKVGLAMVNVLKTYVDTDMDSTSIAIIARKVANGSKSINQFLIPHELLVNPPISKAYDNQYVFIPKAGNGKWGEIQGWIKEKLK
;
A
#
# COMPACT_ATOMS: atom_id res chain seq x y z
N MET A 1 10.05 -15.43 6.72
CA MET A 1 9.57 -14.36 7.62
C MET A 1 8.22 -14.77 8.16
N ASN A 2 7.99 -14.69 9.47
CA ASN A 2 6.66 -14.89 10.09
C ASN A 2 5.96 -13.53 10.26
N GLY A 3 4.73 -13.53 10.79
CA GLY A 3 3.93 -12.32 10.99
C GLY A 3 4.65 -11.26 11.84
N ASP A 4 5.22 -11.66 12.97
CA ASP A 4 5.91 -10.74 13.88
C ASP A 4 7.12 -10.07 13.22
N THR A 5 7.94 -10.85 12.52
CA THR A 5 9.11 -10.31 11.81
C THR A 5 8.68 -9.38 10.67
N ALA A 6 7.60 -9.71 9.95
CA ALA A 6 7.06 -8.85 8.90
C ALA A 6 6.53 -7.53 9.46
N LEU A 7 5.85 -7.58 10.60
CA LEU A 7 5.35 -6.40 11.29
C LEU A 7 6.48 -5.47 11.74
N ILE A 8 7.55 -6.03 12.32
CA ILE A 8 8.74 -5.26 12.70
C ILE A 8 9.38 -4.62 11.45
N PHE A 9 9.54 -5.40 10.38
CA PHE A 9 10.17 -4.94 9.14
C PHE A 9 9.44 -3.73 8.52
N VAL A 10 8.10 -3.74 8.47
CA VAL A 10 7.31 -2.63 7.89
C VAL A 10 7.16 -1.42 8.81
N ARG A 11 7.47 -1.56 10.11
CA ARG A 11 7.38 -0.49 11.11
C ARG A 11 8.72 0.21 11.37
N SER A 12 9.83 -0.37 10.94
CA SER A 12 11.16 0.16 11.21
C SER A 12 11.37 1.54 10.56
N ARG A 13 11.80 2.50 11.38
CA ARG A 13 12.05 3.92 11.03
C ARG A 13 13.15 4.58 11.89
N HIS A 14 13.91 3.79 12.65
CA HIS A 14 14.86 4.30 13.65
C HIS A 14 16.28 3.77 13.43
N ALA A 15 16.63 3.46 12.18
CA ALA A 15 18.00 3.14 11.82
C ALA A 15 18.79 4.44 11.57
N GLU A 16 20.10 4.41 11.82
CA GLU A 16 20.99 5.47 11.38
C GLU A 16 21.15 5.45 9.85
N GLY A 17 21.32 6.62 9.24
CA GLY A 17 21.48 6.75 7.79
C GLY A 17 20.17 6.63 7.00
N ASP A 18 20.29 6.28 5.71
CA ASP A 18 19.20 6.33 4.73
C ASP A 18 18.01 5.39 5.05
N GLU A 19 18.28 4.35 5.83
CA GLU A 19 17.31 3.33 6.25
C GLU A 19 16.37 3.80 7.39
N GLY A 20 16.66 4.94 8.02
CA GLY A 20 15.86 5.55 9.09
C GLY A 20 14.73 6.45 8.61
N THR A 21 14.52 6.55 7.30
CA THR A 21 13.56 7.49 6.71
C THR A 21 12.18 6.87 6.46
N ASP A 22 11.15 7.72 6.34
CA ASP A 22 9.82 7.26 5.94
C ASP A 22 9.80 6.71 4.50
N THR A 23 10.62 7.25 3.60
CA THR A 23 10.80 6.71 2.25
C THR A 23 11.37 5.29 2.27
N ALA A 24 12.35 5.00 3.14
CA ALA A 24 12.87 3.64 3.31
C ALA A 24 11.79 2.70 3.89
N ARG A 25 10.95 3.19 4.81
CA ARG A 25 9.81 2.45 5.36
C ARG A 25 8.78 2.12 4.28
N GLU A 26 8.44 3.07 3.41
CA GLU A 26 7.56 2.86 2.25
C GLU A 26 8.10 1.76 1.32
N ALA A 27 9.40 1.79 1.00
CA ALA A 27 10.04 0.75 0.19
C ALA A 27 9.95 -0.65 0.84
N ARG A 28 10.06 -0.75 2.17
CA ARG A 28 9.87 -2.02 2.90
C ARG A 28 8.43 -2.51 2.83
N GLN A 29 7.46 -1.61 3.00
CA GLN A 29 6.03 -1.93 2.88
C GLN A 29 5.70 -2.46 1.48
N GLN A 30 6.23 -1.82 0.44
CA GLN A 30 6.12 -2.27 -0.95
C GLN A 30 6.69 -3.67 -1.17
N LYS A 31 7.86 -3.98 -0.60
CA LYS A 31 8.46 -5.33 -0.65
C LYS A 31 7.56 -6.39 -0.01
N VAL A 32 6.96 -6.10 1.15
CA VAL A 32 6.03 -7.02 1.81
C VAL A 32 4.77 -7.21 0.96
N MET A 33 4.22 -6.14 0.39
CA MET A 33 3.05 -6.23 -0.49
C MET A 33 3.34 -7.06 -1.75
N GLU A 34 4.52 -6.90 -2.35
CA GLU A 34 4.97 -7.69 -3.50
C GLU A 34 5.10 -9.19 -3.14
N ALA A 35 5.62 -9.49 -1.95
CA ALA A 35 5.72 -10.87 -1.47
C ALA A 35 4.34 -11.50 -1.21
N VAL A 36 3.42 -10.74 -0.61
CA VAL A 36 2.02 -11.16 -0.41
C VAL A 36 1.36 -11.43 -1.77
N LYS A 37 1.48 -10.49 -2.72
CA LYS A 37 0.99 -10.66 -4.10
C LYS A 37 1.49 -11.97 -4.72
N LYS A 38 2.80 -12.18 -4.71
CA LYS A 38 3.42 -13.38 -5.30
C LYS A 38 2.86 -14.67 -4.67
N LYS A 39 2.57 -14.65 -3.37
CA LYS A 39 1.97 -15.79 -2.66
C LYS A 39 0.51 -16.01 -3.06
N ILE A 40 -0.33 -14.98 -3.06
CA ILE A 40 -1.77 -15.11 -3.33
C ILE A 40 -2.09 -15.35 -4.80
N THR A 41 -1.23 -14.90 -5.73
CA THR A 41 -1.37 -15.13 -7.19
C THR A 41 -0.66 -16.39 -7.68
N ASN A 42 -0.04 -17.15 -6.77
CA ASN A 42 0.52 -18.45 -7.08
C ASN A 42 -0.64 -19.40 -7.44
N PRO A 43 -0.64 -20.06 -8.61
CA PRO A 43 -1.76 -20.91 -9.03
C PRO A 43 -2.16 -21.99 -8.00
N LEU A 44 -1.19 -22.57 -7.28
CA LEU A 44 -1.45 -23.59 -6.25
C LEU A 44 -2.20 -23.04 -5.04
N VAL A 45 -2.01 -21.75 -4.73
CA VAL A 45 -2.68 -21.04 -3.64
C VAL A 45 -4.02 -20.48 -4.13
N PHE A 46 -3.98 -19.78 -5.26
CA PHE A 46 -5.12 -19.05 -5.82
C PHE A 46 -6.26 -19.97 -6.26
N LEU A 47 -5.95 -21.09 -6.92
CA LEU A 47 -6.95 -22.03 -7.42
C LEU A 47 -7.41 -23.04 -6.36
N SER A 48 -6.90 -22.97 -5.13
CA SER A 48 -7.30 -23.86 -4.04
C SER A 48 -8.54 -23.31 -3.32
N PRO A 49 -9.71 -23.97 -3.41
CA PRO A 49 -10.93 -23.48 -2.75
C PRO A 49 -10.77 -23.43 -1.23
N LYS A 50 -10.07 -24.40 -0.65
CA LYS A 50 -9.78 -24.47 0.79
C LYS A 50 -8.97 -23.25 1.26
N VAL A 51 -7.92 -22.89 0.51
CA VAL A 51 -7.07 -21.74 0.85
C VAL A 51 -7.81 -20.42 0.61
N GLY A 52 -8.58 -20.32 -0.47
CA GLY A 52 -9.43 -19.15 -0.75
C GLY A 52 -10.43 -18.88 0.37
N LEU A 53 -11.16 -19.91 0.83
CA LEU A 53 -12.10 -19.79 1.95
C LEU A 53 -11.40 -19.39 3.26
N ALA A 54 -10.26 -20.01 3.57
CA ALA A 54 -9.47 -19.65 4.75
C ALA A 54 -8.99 -18.20 4.70
N MET A 55 -8.56 -17.71 3.54
CA MET A 55 -8.12 -16.34 3.34
C MET A 55 -9.27 -15.34 3.52
N VAL A 56 -10.44 -15.61 2.94
CA VAL A 56 -11.64 -14.77 3.13
C VAL A 56 -12.03 -14.70 4.61
N ASN A 57 -11.96 -15.82 5.34
CA ASN A 57 -12.25 -15.83 6.77
C ASN A 57 -11.24 -14.99 7.57
N VAL A 58 -9.94 -15.13 7.29
CA VAL A 58 -8.90 -14.30 7.93
C VAL A 58 -9.15 -12.81 7.65
N LEU A 59 -9.45 -12.45 6.40
CA LEU A 59 -9.76 -11.06 6.04
C LEU A 59 -10.99 -10.55 6.80
N LYS A 60 -12.09 -11.31 6.83
CA LYS A 60 -13.30 -10.91 7.56
C LYS A 60 -13.09 -10.79 9.08
N THR A 61 -12.20 -11.59 9.67
CA THR A 61 -11.95 -11.57 11.12
C THR A 61 -10.98 -10.46 11.54
N TYR A 62 -9.97 -10.16 10.71
CA TYR A 62 -8.85 -9.30 11.12
C TYR A 62 -8.71 -8.02 10.27
N VAL A 63 -9.54 -7.82 9.25
CA VAL A 63 -9.54 -6.64 8.38
C VAL A 63 -10.95 -6.07 8.31
N ASP A 64 -11.13 -4.87 8.85
CA ASP A 64 -12.36 -4.11 8.67
C ASP A 64 -12.45 -3.62 7.22
N THR A 65 -13.52 -3.99 6.52
CA THR A 65 -13.76 -3.63 5.12
C THR A 65 -15.25 -3.51 4.83
N ASP A 66 -15.61 -2.59 3.95
CA ASP A 66 -16.96 -2.39 3.41
C ASP A 66 -17.19 -3.19 2.09
N MET A 67 -16.19 -3.95 1.65
CA MET A 67 -16.27 -4.72 0.42
C MET A 67 -17.28 -5.86 0.55
N ASP A 68 -18.33 -5.82 -0.27
CA ASP A 68 -19.27 -6.93 -0.37
C ASP A 68 -18.67 -8.15 -1.07
N SER A 69 -19.35 -9.29 -0.92
CA SER A 69 -18.89 -10.55 -1.51
C SER A 69 -18.84 -10.51 -3.05
N THR A 70 -19.69 -9.68 -3.67
CA THR A 70 -19.72 -9.48 -5.12
C THR A 70 -18.46 -8.76 -5.61
N SER A 71 -18.04 -7.70 -4.92
CA SER A 71 -16.85 -6.90 -5.21
C SER A 71 -15.58 -7.74 -5.06
N ILE A 72 -15.52 -8.54 -3.99
CA ILE A 72 -14.43 -9.51 -3.77
C ILE A 72 -14.37 -10.52 -4.92
N ALA A 73 -15.51 -11.08 -5.35
CA ALA A 73 -15.55 -12.04 -6.46
C ALA A 73 -15.15 -11.41 -7.80
N ILE A 74 -15.55 -10.16 -8.07
CA ILE A 74 -15.14 -9.42 -9.27
C ILE A 74 -13.62 -9.22 -9.30
N ILE A 75 -13.03 -8.81 -8.16
CA ILE A 75 -11.58 -8.62 -8.06
C ILE A 75 -10.84 -9.94 -8.21
N ALA A 76 -11.30 -11.00 -7.54
CA ALA A 76 -10.71 -12.34 -7.69
C ALA A 76 -10.72 -12.78 -9.16
N ARG A 77 -11.83 -12.60 -9.88
CA ARG A 77 -11.92 -12.90 -11.32
C ARG A 77 -10.96 -12.04 -12.15
N LYS A 78 -10.84 -10.75 -11.86
CA LYS A 78 -9.89 -9.85 -12.54
C LYS A 78 -8.44 -10.28 -12.30
N VAL A 79 -8.10 -10.74 -11.10
CA VAL A 79 -6.77 -11.26 -10.78
C VAL A 79 -6.51 -12.60 -11.47
N ALA A 80 -7.53 -13.47 -11.58
CA ALA A 80 -7.44 -14.75 -12.28
C ALA A 80 -7.17 -14.57 -13.79
N ASN A 81 -7.87 -13.61 -14.41
CA ASN A 81 -7.88 -13.39 -15.86
C ASN A 81 -6.88 -12.33 -16.33
N GLY A 82 -6.39 -11.50 -15.42
CA GLY A 82 -5.56 -10.35 -15.72
C GLY A 82 -4.07 -10.67 -15.78
N SER A 83 -3.31 -9.72 -16.32
CA SER A 83 -1.86 -9.67 -16.14
C SER A 83 -1.54 -9.68 -14.65
N LYS A 84 -0.58 -10.52 -14.22
CA LYS A 84 -0.07 -10.53 -12.84
C LYS A 84 0.79 -9.30 -12.51
N SER A 85 0.88 -8.34 -13.42
CA SER A 85 1.57 -7.07 -13.23
C SER A 85 0.74 -6.15 -12.35
N ILE A 86 1.13 -6.05 -11.08
CA ILE A 86 0.68 -4.99 -10.19
C ILE A 86 1.79 -3.97 -10.18
N ASN A 87 1.49 -2.77 -10.69
CA ASN A 87 2.42 -1.65 -10.62
C ASN A 87 2.29 -1.01 -9.23
N GLN A 88 3.43 -0.65 -8.65
CA GLN A 88 3.49 0.06 -7.38
C GLN A 88 4.07 1.44 -7.66
N PHE A 89 3.40 2.46 -7.13
CA PHE A 89 3.82 3.84 -7.33
C PHE A 89 3.94 4.51 -5.96
N LEU A 90 5.02 5.26 -5.78
CA LEU A 90 5.16 6.23 -4.69
C LEU A 90 4.69 7.58 -5.20
N ILE A 91 4.03 8.36 -4.34
CA ILE A 91 3.75 9.75 -4.67
C ILE A 91 5.12 10.44 -4.85
N PRO A 92 5.38 11.05 -6.01
CA PRO A 92 6.68 11.64 -6.26
C PRO A 92 6.97 12.77 -5.26
N HIS A 93 8.18 12.77 -4.69
CA HIS A 93 8.57 13.75 -3.68
C HIS A 93 8.56 15.18 -4.22
N GLU A 94 8.72 15.38 -5.53
CA GLU A 94 8.60 16.67 -6.19
C GLU A 94 7.18 17.26 -6.18
N LEU A 95 6.16 16.44 -5.91
CA LEU A 95 4.77 16.87 -5.73
C LEU A 95 4.43 17.20 -4.27
N LEU A 96 5.35 16.91 -3.35
CA LEU A 96 5.18 17.07 -1.91
C LEU A 96 6.19 18.07 -1.36
N VAL A 97 5.82 18.75 -0.27
CA VAL A 97 6.73 19.59 0.49
C VAL A 97 6.48 19.39 1.97
N ASN A 98 7.54 19.46 2.77
CA ASN A 98 7.45 19.58 4.21
C ASN A 98 7.44 21.07 4.57
N PRO A 99 6.29 21.64 4.99
CA PRO A 99 6.24 23.04 5.38
C PRO A 99 6.95 23.23 6.73
N PRO A 100 7.37 24.46 7.08
CA PRO A 100 7.89 24.75 8.40
C PRO A 100 6.91 24.32 9.51
N ILE A 101 7.48 23.78 10.60
CA ILE A 101 6.72 23.38 11.78
C ILE A 101 5.93 24.59 12.29
N SER A 102 4.60 24.44 12.38
CA SER A 102 3.71 25.51 12.80
C SER A 102 2.41 24.97 13.39
N LYS A 103 1.69 25.83 14.11
CA LYS A 103 0.36 25.51 14.67
C LYS A 103 -0.68 25.12 13.60
N ALA A 104 -0.50 25.53 12.36
CA ALA A 104 -1.37 25.14 11.25
C ALA A 104 -1.35 23.62 10.97
N TYR A 105 -0.30 22.94 11.42
CA TYR A 105 -0.10 21.49 11.29
C TYR A 105 0.17 20.84 12.66
N ASP A 106 -0.40 21.40 13.72
CA ASP A 106 -0.25 20.92 15.11
C ASP A 106 1.21 20.79 15.58
N ASN A 107 2.11 21.58 14.99
CA ASN A 107 3.56 21.49 15.20
C ASN A 107 4.15 20.11 14.88
N GLN A 108 3.55 19.38 13.93
CA GLN A 108 4.01 18.07 13.49
C GLN A 108 4.76 18.14 12.15
N TYR A 109 5.58 17.12 11.89
CA TYR A 109 6.17 16.88 10.57
C TYR A 109 5.09 16.33 9.63
N VAL A 110 4.78 17.04 8.56
CA VAL A 110 3.74 16.66 7.58
C VAL A 110 4.25 16.79 6.15
N PHE A 111 3.62 16.06 5.23
CA PHE A 111 3.72 16.34 3.79
C PHE A 111 2.43 16.98 3.31
N ILE A 112 2.55 18.09 2.59
CA ILE A 112 1.45 18.74 1.88
C ILE A 112 1.76 18.78 0.38
N PRO A 113 0.75 18.96 -0.49
CA PRO A 113 0.99 19.21 -1.90
C PRO A 113 1.87 20.44 -2.08
N LYS A 114 2.79 20.38 -3.04
CA LYS A 114 3.67 21.51 -3.39
C LYS A 114 2.89 22.78 -3.78
N ALA A 115 1.72 22.63 -4.39
CA ALA A 115 0.83 23.74 -4.73
C ALA A 115 0.22 24.46 -3.50
N GLY A 116 0.30 23.84 -2.32
CA GLY A 116 -0.24 24.31 -1.05
C GLY A 116 -1.20 23.31 -0.39
N ASN A 117 -1.44 23.45 0.91
CA ASN A 117 -2.33 22.56 1.65
C ASN A 117 -3.74 22.54 1.03
N GLY A 118 -4.31 21.34 0.88
CA GLY A 118 -5.61 21.12 0.24
C GLY A 118 -5.62 21.18 -1.30
N LYS A 119 -4.52 21.59 -1.95
CA LYS A 119 -4.45 21.71 -3.42
C LYS A 119 -3.86 20.46 -4.06
N TRP A 120 -4.68 19.41 -4.16
CA TRP A 120 -4.27 18.08 -4.63
C TRP A 120 -4.29 17.88 -6.16
N GLY A 121 -4.55 18.94 -6.95
CA GLY A 121 -4.78 18.83 -8.39
C GLY A 121 -3.64 18.16 -9.18
N GLU A 122 -2.38 18.51 -8.87
CA GLU A 122 -1.21 17.90 -9.52
C GLU A 122 -1.09 16.40 -9.21
N ILE A 123 -1.29 16.01 -7.95
CA ILE A 123 -1.26 14.61 -7.51
C ILE A 123 -2.41 13.82 -8.14
N GLN A 124 -3.61 14.40 -8.22
CA GLN A 124 -4.75 13.79 -8.92
C GLN A 124 -4.46 13.59 -10.40
N GLY A 125 -3.82 14.57 -11.06
CA GLY A 125 -3.37 14.46 -12.45
C GLY A 125 -2.39 13.32 -12.64
N TRP A 126 -1.39 13.22 -11.76
CA TRP A 126 -0.41 12.14 -11.74
C TRP A 126 -1.07 10.75 -11.54
N ILE A 127 -2.00 10.61 -10.59
CA ILE A 127 -2.74 9.34 -10.41
C ILE A 127 -3.50 8.96 -11.69
N LYS A 128 -4.21 9.91 -12.30
CA LYS A 128 -4.95 9.67 -13.56
C LYS A 128 -4.03 9.22 -14.70
N GLU A 129 -2.80 9.72 -14.76
CA GLU A 129 -1.81 9.27 -15.73
C GLU A 129 -1.40 7.81 -15.49
N LYS A 130 -1.18 7.40 -14.23
CA LYS A 130 -0.77 6.03 -13.89
C LYS A 130 -1.88 4.98 -13.99
N LEU A 131 -3.14 5.42 -14.03
CA LEU A 131 -4.32 4.55 -14.19
C LEU A 131 -4.74 4.35 -15.65
N LYS A 132 -4.15 5.09 -16.60
CA LYS A 132 -4.35 4.87 -18.04
C LYS A 132 -3.51 3.68 -18.52
#